data_AF-A0A8D8IDR1-F1
#
_entry.id   AF-A0A8D8IDR1-F1
#
_cell.length_a   1.000
_cell.length_b   1.000
_cell.length_c   1.000
_cell.angle_alpha   90.00
_cell.angle_beta   90.00
_cell.angle_gamma   90.00
#
_symmetry.space_group_name_H-M   'P 1'
#
loop_
_entity.id
_entity.type
_entity.pdbx_description
1 polymer ?
#
loop_
_entity_poly.entity_id
_entity_poly.type
_entity_poly.pdbx_seq_one_letter_code
_entity_poly.pdbx_strand_id
1 'polypeptide(L)'
;MTEASNLLALLQRPLEPTFLPKNDGKTVIDVPDDFLTDRYRPIGADLQSRFSNDAEQRIPVRSVSPPDLSFADGIDRRGAFSLFILKHRDAAAALINLFMSQPDVQSLMSVATFCRDRLNPVLFQYG
;
A
#
# COMPACT_ATOMS: atom_id res chain seq x y z
N MET A 1 9.13 10.48 15.24
CA MET A 1 8.13 9.46 14.83
C MET A 1 8.77 8.10 14.96
N THR A 2 8.03 7.11 15.46
CA THR A 2 8.50 5.72 15.53
C THR A 2 8.24 5.02 14.20
N GLU A 3 8.93 3.92 13.94
CA GLU A 3 8.70 3.13 12.72
C GLU A 3 7.24 2.68 12.59
N ALA A 4 6.58 2.35 13.70
CA ALA A 4 5.16 1.98 13.73
C ALA A 4 4.23 3.12 13.30
N SER A 5 4.56 4.37 13.62
CA SER A 5 3.73 5.52 13.23
C SER A 5 3.72 5.78 11.72
N ASN A 6 4.71 5.26 10.97
CA ASN A 6 4.75 5.40 9.51
C ASN A 6 3.61 4.63 8.83
N LEU A 7 3.11 3.56 9.44
CA LEU A 7 1.98 2.78 8.90
C LEU A 7 0.71 3.63 8.76
N LEU A 8 0.55 4.67 9.59
CA LEU A 8 -0.60 5.59 9.50
C LEU A 8 -0.65 6.34 8.16
N ALA A 9 0.47 6.47 7.45
CA ALA A 9 0.49 7.05 6.10
C ALA A 9 -0.25 6.19 5.07
N LEU A 10 -0.38 4.87 5.31
CA LEU A 10 -1.12 3.94 4.46
C LEU A 10 -2.63 3.95 4.75
N LEU A 11 -3.03 4.40 5.95
CA LEU A 11 -4.41 4.37 6.46
C LEU A 11 -5.23 5.63 6.16
N GLN A 12 -4.85 6.37 5.12
CA GLN A 12 -5.54 7.59 4.68
C GLN A 12 -5.70 7.61 3.17
N ARG A 13 -6.70 8.39 2.72
CA ARG A 13 -7.04 8.61 1.31
C ARG A 13 -6.93 7.32 0.46
N PRO A 14 -7.75 6.29 0.73
CA PRO A 14 -7.48 4.91 0.30
C PRO A 14 -7.42 4.71 -1.22
N LEU A 15 -8.07 5.58 -1.99
CA LEU A 15 -8.07 5.51 -3.45
C LEU A 15 -6.92 6.29 -4.11
N GLU A 16 -6.28 7.20 -3.37
CA GLU A 16 -5.11 7.93 -3.85
C GLU A 16 -3.88 7.00 -3.84
N PRO A 17 -3.10 6.93 -4.94
CA PRO A 17 -1.88 6.14 -4.98
C PRO A 17 -0.90 6.44 -3.85
N THR A 18 -0.09 5.46 -3.50
CA THR A 18 0.76 5.52 -2.29
C THR A 18 1.86 6.57 -2.42
N PHE A 19 2.38 6.77 -3.64
CA PHE A 19 3.39 7.79 -3.97
C PHE A 19 2.90 9.25 -3.89
N LEU A 20 1.58 9.48 -3.80
CA LEU A 20 1.07 10.84 -3.60
C LEU A 20 1.33 11.32 -2.16
N PRO A 21 1.50 12.63 -1.93
CA PRO A 21 1.67 13.17 -0.58
C PRO A 21 0.50 12.81 0.36
N LYS A 22 0.84 12.60 1.62
CA LYS A 22 -0.03 12.23 2.75
C LYS A 22 0.09 13.32 3.83
N ASN A 23 -0.82 13.31 4.81
CA ASN A 23 -0.83 14.29 5.91
C ASN A 23 -0.81 15.75 5.41
N ASP A 24 -1.74 16.10 4.53
CA ASP A 24 -1.87 17.43 3.91
C ASP A 24 -0.62 17.92 3.16
N GLY A 25 0.09 16.98 2.52
CA GLY A 25 1.27 17.29 1.71
C GLY A 25 2.61 17.11 2.44
N LYS A 26 2.57 16.83 3.74
CA LYS A 26 3.78 16.85 4.59
C LYS A 26 4.57 15.55 4.57
N THR A 27 3.94 14.42 4.25
CA THR A 27 4.58 13.10 4.30
C THR A 27 4.53 12.42 2.94
N VAL A 28 5.65 11.91 2.46
CA VAL A 28 5.74 11.12 1.22
C VAL A 28 6.32 9.75 1.53
N ILE A 29 5.77 8.73 0.88
CA ILE A 29 6.33 7.37 0.90
C ILE A 29 7.19 7.23 -0.35
N ASP A 30 8.47 6.94 -0.18
CA ASP A 30 9.39 6.70 -1.29
C ASP A 30 9.15 5.29 -1.83
N VAL A 31 8.23 5.19 -2.78
CA VAL A 31 7.80 3.93 -3.41
C VAL A 31 8.84 3.50 -4.46
N PRO A 32 9.40 2.28 -4.36
CA PRO A 32 10.26 1.72 -5.41
C PRO A 32 9.57 1.62 -6.78
N ASP A 33 10.32 1.74 -7.87
CA ASP A 33 9.77 1.72 -9.25
C ASP A 33 9.03 0.41 -9.59
N ASP A 34 9.49 -0.71 -9.05
CA ASP A 34 8.88 -2.03 -9.19
C ASP A 34 7.54 -2.15 -8.44
N PHE A 35 7.28 -1.26 -7.48
CA PHE A 35 6.01 -1.20 -6.76
C PHE A 35 4.97 -0.35 -7.49
N LEU A 36 5.37 0.46 -8.46
CA LEU A 36 4.42 1.17 -9.32
C LEU A 36 3.60 0.17 -10.14
N THR A 37 2.28 0.40 -10.18
CA THR A 37 1.40 -0.35 -11.07
C THR A 37 1.74 -0.03 -12.53
N ASP A 38 1.37 -0.91 -13.45
CA ASP A 38 1.73 -0.79 -14.87
C ASP A 38 1.33 0.56 -15.49
N ARG A 39 0.26 1.17 -14.98
CA ARG A 39 -0.20 2.50 -15.39
C ARG A 39 0.81 3.61 -15.07
N TYR A 40 1.52 3.51 -13.95
CA TYR A 40 2.39 4.58 -13.44
C TYR A 40 3.87 4.32 -13.67
N ARG A 41 4.27 3.05 -13.91
CA ARG A 41 5.66 2.67 -14.17
C ARG A 41 6.33 3.52 -15.27
N PRO A 42 5.68 3.85 -16.41
CA PRO A 42 6.29 4.67 -17.45
C PRO A 42 6.63 6.12 -17.04
N ILE A 43 6.00 6.62 -15.97
CA ILE A 43 6.16 8.01 -15.50
C ILE A 43 6.72 8.08 -14.07
N GLY A 44 7.35 6.99 -13.58
CA GLY A 44 7.83 6.90 -12.19
C GLY A 44 8.79 8.02 -11.80
N ALA A 45 9.80 8.31 -12.63
CA ALA A 45 10.78 9.38 -12.40
C ALA A 45 10.12 10.77 -12.29
N ASP A 46 9.14 11.05 -13.17
CA ASP A 46 8.39 12.31 -13.16
C ASP A 46 7.53 12.45 -11.89
N LEU A 47 6.89 11.36 -11.45
CA LEU A 47 6.09 11.33 -10.22
C LEU A 47 6.97 11.62 -9.00
N GLN A 48 8.14 10.98 -8.92
CA GLN A 48 9.08 11.19 -7.83
C GLN A 48 9.56 12.66 -7.79
N SER A 49 9.96 13.22 -8.93
CA SER A 49 10.37 14.63 -9.00
C SER A 49 9.26 15.60 -8.59
N ARG A 50 8.01 15.35 -8.98
CA ARG A 50 6.87 16.23 -8.69
C ARG A 50 6.43 16.22 -7.24
N PHE A 51 6.46 15.05 -6.59
CA PHE A 51 5.86 14.89 -5.26
C PHE A 51 6.88 14.85 -4.13
N SER A 52 8.18 14.73 -4.40
CA SER A 52 9.20 14.63 -3.36
C SER A 52 9.86 15.94 -2.91
N ASN A 53 9.69 17.06 -3.65
CA ASN A 53 10.51 18.26 -3.40
C ASN A 53 10.14 19.04 -2.12
N ASP A 54 8.87 19.05 -1.71
CA ASP A 54 8.38 19.90 -0.60
C ASP A 54 7.95 19.12 0.64
N ALA A 55 8.24 17.81 0.71
CA ALA A 55 7.80 16.97 1.81
C ALA A 55 8.66 17.15 3.07
N GLU A 56 8.02 17.44 4.21
CA GLU A 56 8.68 17.55 5.53
C GLU A 56 9.21 16.20 6.02
N GLN A 57 8.52 15.10 5.68
CA GLN A 57 8.86 13.74 6.09
C GLN A 57 8.86 12.80 4.89
N ARG A 58 9.91 11.97 4.80
CA ARG A 58 10.02 10.88 3.82
C ARG A 58 10.09 9.55 4.53
N ILE A 59 9.25 8.61 4.10
CA ILE A 59 9.22 7.25 4.62
C ILE A 59 9.86 6.35 3.55
N PRO A 60 11.10 5.89 3.74
CA PRO A 60 11.74 5.01 2.78
C PRO A 60 11.09 3.63 2.81
N VAL A 61 10.75 3.11 1.63
CA VAL A 61 10.31 1.71 1.48
C VAL A 61 11.39 0.93 0.75
N ARG A 62 11.73 -0.24 1.30
CA ARG A 62 12.69 -1.14 0.67
C ARG A 62 11.94 -2.01 -0.34
N SER A 63 12.54 -2.23 -1.51
CA SER A 63 12.02 -3.25 -2.41
C SER A 63 12.13 -4.62 -1.73
N VAL A 64 11.06 -5.39 -1.80
CA VAL A 64 10.97 -6.77 -1.31
C VAL A 64 10.40 -7.63 -2.43
N SER A 65 10.60 -8.95 -2.33
CA SER A 65 9.93 -9.88 -3.24
C SER A 65 8.41 -9.64 -3.19
N PRO A 66 7.76 -9.38 -4.33
CA PRO A 66 6.31 -9.21 -4.38
C PRO A 66 5.60 -10.41 -3.74
N PRO A 67 4.67 -10.19 -2.78
CA PRO A 67 3.81 -11.25 -2.29
C PRO A 67 2.84 -11.70 -3.39
N ASP A 68 2.42 -12.97 -3.34
CA ASP A 68 1.32 -13.44 -4.16
C ASP A 68 0.00 -12.84 -3.65
N LEU A 69 -0.73 -12.16 -4.54
CA LEU A 69 -2.02 -11.52 -4.26
C LEU A 69 -3.20 -12.28 -4.87
N SER A 70 -2.98 -13.48 -5.41
CA SER A 70 -4.02 -14.31 -6.05
C SER A 70 -5.23 -14.60 -5.15
N PHE A 71 -5.05 -14.56 -3.83
CA PHE A 71 -6.14 -14.69 -2.85
C PHE A 71 -7.22 -13.60 -2.99
N ALA A 72 -6.89 -12.45 -3.58
CA ALA A 72 -7.81 -11.34 -3.82
C ALA A 72 -8.39 -11.34 -5.25
N ASP A 73 -8.06 -12.33 -6.08
CA ASP A 73 -8.51 -12.38 -7.47
C ASP A 73 -10.04 -12.33 -7.57
N GLY A 74 -10.54 -11.48 -8.45
CA GLY A 74 -11.96 -11.24 -8.64
C GLY A 74 -12.62 -10.35 -7.58
N ILE A 75 -11.84 -9.71 -6.69
CA ILE A 75 -12.29 -8.56 -5.91
C ILE A 75 -11.75 -7.30 -6.61
N ASP A 76 -12.62 -6.60 -7.34
CA ASP A 76 -12.21 -5.40 -8.06
C ASP A 76 -11.69 -4.32 -7.09
N ARG A 77 -10.63 -3.60 -7.49
CA ARG A 77 -10.04 -2.50 -6.72
C ARG A 77 -11.06 -1.41 -6.41
N ARG A 78 -12.03 -1.18 -7.29
CA ARG A 78 -13.11 -0.19 -7.07
C ARG A 78 -14.47 -0.84 -6.77
N GLY A 79 -14.50 -2.15 -6.61
CA GLY A 79 -15.70 -2.92 -6.28
C GLY A 79 -16.12 -2.77 -4.81
N ALA A 80 -17.33 -3.24 -4.52
CA ALA A 80 -17.81 -3.36 -3.15
C ALA A 80 -17.08 -4.49 -2.41
N PHE A 81 -16.89 -4.31 -1.10
CA PHE A 81 -16.32 -5.31 -0.21
C PHE A 81 -17.27 -5.53 0.98
N SER A 82 -17.34 -6.77 1.49
CA SER A 82 -18.22 -7.14 2.60
C SER A 82 -17.78 -8.46 3.20
N LEU A 83 -17.62 -8.51 4.53
CA LEU A 83 -17.23 -9.73 5.26
C LEU A 83 -18.33 -10.81 5.30
N PHE A 84 -19.56 -10.46 4.91
CA PHE A 84 -20.64 -11.44 4.77
C PHE A 84 -20.50 -12.30 3.52
N ILE A 85 -19.66 -11.89 2.56
CA ILE A 85 -19.35 -12.68 1.38
C ILE A 85 -18.15 -13.58 1.71
N LEU A 86 -18.33 -14.90 1.62
CA LEU A 86 -17.31 -15.89 1.99
C LEU A 86 -15.95 -15.59 1.35
N LYS A 87 -15.93 -15.38 0.03
CA LYS A 87 -14.70 -15.06 -0.72
C LYS A 87 -13.98 -13.80 -0.20
N HIS A 88 -14.72 -12.77 0.19
CA HIS A 88 -14.14 -11.54 0.72
C HIS A 88 -13.52 -11.75 2.11
N ARG A 89 -14.19 -12.55 2.94
CA ARG A 89 -13.67 -12.94 4.25
C ARG A 89 -12.39 -13.76 4.15
N ASP A 90 -12.34 -14.71 3.22
CA ASP A 90 -11.17 -15.56 3.01
C ASP A 90 -9.99 -14.72 2.49
N ALA A 91 -10.24 -13.78 1.57
CA ALA A 91 -9.22 -12.83 1.10
C ALA A 91 -8.70 -11.92 2.22
N ALA A 92 -9.57 -11.45 3.12
CA ALA A 92 -9.15 -10.67 4.29
C ALA A 92 -8.31 -11.51 5.25
N ALA A 93 -8.70 -12.75 5.54
CA ALA A 93 -7.92 -13.63 6.40
C ALA A 93 -6.52 -13.91 5.81
N ALA A 94 -6.42 -14.12 4.49
CA ALA A 94 -5.15 -14.28 3.80
C ALA A 94 -4.26 -13.02 3.89
N LEU A 95 -4.85 -11.84 3.69
CA LEU A 95 -4.12 -10.57 3.83
C LEU A 95 -3.62 -10.32 5.25
N ILE A 96 -4.46 -10.58 6.26
CA ILE A 96 -4.09 -10.49 7.68
C ILE A 96 -2.92 -11.43 7.98
N ASN A 97 -2.99 -12.68 7.53
CA ASN A 97 -1.91 -13.64 7.72
C ASN A 97 -0.61 -13.20 7.02
N LEU A 98 -0.70 -12.63 5.81
CA LEU A 98 0.43 -12.05 5.11
C LEU A 98 1.09 -10.93 5.93
N PHE A 99 0.31 -10.00 6.49
CA PHE A 99 0.84 -8.93 7.34
C PHE A 99 1.39 -9.42 8.68
N MET A 100 0.71 -10.35 9.35
CA MET A 100 1.13 -10.91 10.64
C MET A 100 2.38 -11.79 10.55
N SER A 101 2.69 -12.33 9.36
CA SER A 101 3.90 -13.12 9.11
C SER A 101 5.16 -12.29 8.89
N GLN A 102 5.05 -10.96 8.78
CA GLN A 102 6.21 -10.11 8.58
C GLN A 102 7.07 -10.05 9.84
N PRO A 103 8.40 -10.18 9.72
CA PRO A 103 9.30 -10.31 10.87
C PRO A 103 9.44 -9.03 11.69
N ASP A 104 9.19 -7.88 11.07
CA ASP A 104 9.34 -6.55 11.67
C ASP A 104 8.47 -5.51 10.96
N VAL A 105 8.40 -4.31 11.55
CA VAL A 105 7.57 -3.20 11.06
C VAL A 105 8.04 -2.67 9.70
N GLN A 106 9.34 -2.74 9.39
CA GLN A 106 9.88 -2.27 8.10
C GLN A 106 9.46 -3.19 6.96
N SER A 107 9.52 -4.50 7.19
CA SER A 107 9.06 -5.53 6.27
C SER A 107 7.54 -5.41 6.06
N LEU A 108 6.79 -5.21 7.14
CA LEU A 108 5.35 -4.92 7.09
C LEU A 108 5.05 -3.67 6.26
N MET A 109 5.74 -2.56 6.50
CA MET A 109 5.57 -1.32 5.73
C MET A 109 5.81 -1.55 4.23
N SER A 110 6.84 -2.34 3.89
CA SER A 110 7.19 -2.62 2.49
C SER A 110 6.13 -3.48 1.80
N VAL A 111 5.74 -4.59 2.42
CA VAL A 111 4.68 -5.47 1.90
C VAL A 111 3.34 -4.73 1.81
N ALA A 112 2.95 -3.98 2.84
CA ALA A 112 1.71 -3.22 2.83
C ALA A 112 1.70 -2.12 1.75
N THR A 113 2.82 -1.43 1.52
CA THR A 113 2.97 -0.46 0.43
C THR A 113 2.73 -1.10 -0.94
N PHE A 114 3.28 -2.30 -1.17
CA PHE A 114 3.05 -3.04 -2.41
C PHE A 114 1.57 -3.40 -2.61
N CYS A 115 0.91 -3.88 -1.55
CA CYS A 115 -0.48 -4.31 -1.57
C CYS A 115 -1.47 -3.15 -1.79
N ARG A 116 -1.23 -2.00 -1.16
CA ARG A 116 -2.19 -0.87 -1.07
C ARG A 116 -2.75 -0.41 -2.41
N ASP A 117 -1.91 -0.29 -3.44
CA ASP A 117 -2.34 0.22 -4.74
C ASP A 117 -2.93 -0.85 -5.66
N ARG A 118 -2.81 -2.14 -5.29
CA ARG A 118 -3.23 -3.30 -6.08
C ARG A 118 -4.52 -3.94 -5.57
N LEU A 119 -4.79 -3.85 -4.27
CA LEU A 119 -5.95 -4.45 -3.64
C LEU A 119 -7.14 -3.48 -3.54
N ASN A 120 -8.33 -4.04 -3.32
CA ASN A 120 -9.48 -3.26 -2.93
C ASN A 120 -9.16 -2.46 -1.64
N PRO A 121 -9.46 -1.14 -1.59
CA PRO A 121 -9.08 -0.30 -0.48
C PRO A 121 -9.79 -0.68 0.82
N VAL A 122 -11.02 -1.18 0.78
CA VAL A 122 -11.73 -1.60 2.00
C VAL A 122 -11.14 -2.90 2.54
N LEU A 123 -10.82 -3.85 1.65
CA LEU A 123 -10.06 -5.06 2.01
C LEU A 123 -8.72 -4.70 2.66
N PHE A 124 -7.96 -3.80 2.03
CA PHE A 124 -6.64 -3.38 2.54
C PHE A 124 -6.72 -2.64 3.87
N GLN A 125 -7.70 -1.77 4.08
CA GLN A 125 -7.84 -1.03 5.35
C GLN A 125 -8.35 -1.93 6.49
N TYR A 126 -9.05 -3.02 6.16
CA TYR A 126 -9.55 -3.97 7.15
C TYR A 126 -8.51 -5.02 7.56
N GLY A 127 -7.75 -5.55 6.59
CA GLY A 127 -6.76 -6.61 6.82
C GLY A 127 -5.44 -6.09 7.34
#